data_AF-A0A176VP61-F1
#
_entry.id   AF-A0A176VP61-F1
#
_cell.length_a   1.000
_cell.length_b   1.000
_cell.length_c   1.000
_cell.angle_alpha   90.00
_cell.angle_beta   90.00
_cell.angle_gamma   90.00
#
_symmetry.space_group_name_H-M   'P 1'
#
loop_
_entity.id
_entity.type
_entity.pdbx_description
1 polymer ?
#
loop_
_entity_poly.entity_id
_entity_poly.type
_entity_poly.pdbx_seq_one_letter_code
_entity_poly.pdbx_strand_id
1 'polypeptide(L)'
;MEEGAAVRSKSRPISRDESAVTLEIITPLGRGPRSASASANAGGQNGPAGDARDPSKLPTSAYLGETPGFFNLHESNFFSPPESNKGWDDIRLQALLRSLGVMADDRSEMHAAVAVQRDNWGKLLQVTITMSMISAGILSALNTRAAAAASLSLSVTASLLAGGSFFFMCLENWFQPSQLAEEQRAASRFFKALVREIEGSLKPGGSYLKEEAHVFYESKLQRLQYLDKAFPLPLFPGGIDKFPEVVGPSVLSAPVDTSKPEVPLSEDKSSNNGWTAAIVEDLKKTSALLKKSEIATYVGWEKNAQKINKVLAISGPALALTSVVANFVNGGALVAAACSVLAALVSSFSHDAQVGMVYEMYRDVAGSFEDIDKEIQRNLRMPVEQREDGQLFHERIALTLGRDEDKPIVASDDQTSAGSLL
;
A
#
# COMPACT_ATOMS: atom_id res chain seq x y z
N MET A 1 -46.39 -67.40 3.36
CA MET A 1 -46.91 -66.11 3.84
C MET A 1 -45.74 -65.37 4.45
N GLU A 2 -45.45 -64.20 3.86
CA GLU A 2 -44.61 -63.06 4.31
C GLU A 2 -43.19 -63.35 4.84
N GLU A 3 -42.10 -63.00 4.15
CA GLU A 3 -41.56 -61.68 3.72
C GLU A 3 -40.52 -61.13 4.74
N GLY A 4 -39.35 -60.73 4.25
CA GLY A 4 -38.33 -60.01 5.04
C GLY A 4 -36.90 -60.24 4.57
N ALA A 5 -36.46 -59.47 3.57
CA ALA A 5 -35.14 -59.55 2.93
C ALA A 5 -33.96 -59.20 3.87
N ALA A 6 -32.89 -60.00 3.80
CA ALA A 6 -31.60 -59.74 4.44
C ALA A 6 -30.54 -59.38 3.37
N VAL A 7 -29.91 -58.21 3.49
CA VAL A 7 -28.69 -57.88 2.76
C VAL A 7 -27.51 -57.82 3.73
N ARG A 8 -26.49 -58.61 3.36
CA ARG A 8 -25.29 -58.97 4.11
C ARG A 8 -24.13 -58.12 3.61
N SER A 9 -23.39 -57.46 4.50
CA SER A 9 -22.04 -56.97 4.22
C SER A 9 -21.14 -57.25 5.43
N LYS A 10 -20.10 -58.04 5.18
CA LYS A 10 -19.19 -58.65 6.16
C LYS A 10 -18.08 -57.68 6.59
N SER A 11 -17.70 -57.79 7.86
CA SER A 11 -16.54 -57.14 8.47
C SER A 11 -15.29 -58.05 8.50
N ARG A 12 -14.11 -57.38 8.57
CA ARG A 12 -12.79 -57.74 9.18
C ARG A 12 -11.70 -58.43 8.30
N PRO A 13 -10.37 -58.36 8.67
CA PRO A 13 -9.56 -57.23 9.21
C PRO A 13 -8.00 -57.24 8.87
N ILE A 14 -7.22 -56.30 9.46
CA ILE A 14 -5.73 -56.24 9.75
C ILE A 14 -4.74 -56.07 8.56
N SER A 15 -3.82 -55.07 8.51
CA SER A 15 -2.48 -55.01 9.14
C SER A 15 -1.74 -53.66 8.93
N ARG A 16 -0.82 -53.32 9.84
CA ARG A 16 0.19 -52.24 9.80
C ARG A 16 1.24 -52.47 8.70
N ASP A 17 1.80 -51.40 8.11
CA ASP A 17 3.25 -51.11 8.17
C ASP A 17 3.61 -49.67 7.73
N GLU A 18 4.75 -49.17 8.24
CA GLU A 18 5.35 -47.85 8.00
C GLU A 18 6.00 -47.73 6.60
N SER A 19 5.95 -46.54 5.97
CA SER A 19 7.03 -46.09 5.06
C SER A 19 6.99 -44.57 4.82
N ALA A 20 8.18 -43.96 4.90
CA ALA A 20 8.48 -42.56 4.61
C ALA A 20 8.21 -42.16 3.15
N VAL A 21 7.86 -40.89 2.92
CA VAL A 21 7.87 -40.27 1.58
C VAL A 21 8.80 -39.06 1.60
N THR A 22 9.88 -39.20 0.85
CA THR A 22 10.95 -38.23 0.60
C THR A 22 10.51 -37.21 -0.46
N LEU A 23 10.79 -35.92 -0.22
CA LEU A 23 10.57 -34.83 -1.16
C LEU A 23 11.72 -34.79 -2.19
N GLU A 24 11.42 -34.99 -3.47
CA GLU A 24 12.37 -34.76 -4.57
C GLU A 24 12.35 -33.30 -5.06
N ILE A 25 13.55 -32.74 -5.19
CA ILE A 25 13.86 -31.38 -5.67
C ILE A 25 14.02 -31.43 -7.19
N ILE A 26 13.19 -30.68 -7.93
CA ILE A 26 13.27 -30.57 -9.39
C ILE A 26 14.29 -29.48 -9.77
N THR A 27 15.33 -29.88 -10.50
CA THR A 27 16.32 -29.00 -11.17
C THR A 27 16.05 -29.01 -12.67
N PRO A 28 16.05 -27.88 -13.41
CA PRO A 28 15.92 -27.92 -14.86
C PRO A 28 17.27 -28.05 -15.56
N LEU A 29 17.42 -29.15 -16.29
CA LEU A 29 18.49 -29.43 -17.26
C LEU A 29 18.30 -28.63 -18.56
N GLY A 30 19.40 -28.12 -19.10
CA GLY A 30 19.43 -27.23 -20.25
C GLY A 30 19.17 -27.87 -21.62
N ARG A 31 18.98 -26.99 -22.61
CA ARG A 31 19.09 -27.30 -24.03
C ARG A 31 19.53 -26.03 -24.78
N GLY A 32 20.77 -26.01 -25.27
CA GLY A 32 21.24 -25.00 -26.22
C GLY A 32 20.72 -25.24 -27.64
N PRO A 33 20.99 -24.31 -28.56
CA PRO A 33 21.85 -24.71 -29.67
C PRO A 33 22.93 -23.68 -30.07
N ARG A 34 24.13 -24.21 -30.32
CA ARG A 34 25.14 -23.88 -31.36
C ARG A 34 25.37 -22.42 -31.79
N SER A 35 26.46 -21.87 -31.26
CA SER A 35 27.63 -21.29 -31.95
C SER A 35 27.50 -20.84 -33.42
N ALA A 36 27.75 -19.54 -33.65
CA ALA A 36 28.37 -19.01 -34.87
C ALA A 36 29.56 -18.12 -34.47
N SER A 37 30.67 -18.32 -35.18
CA SER A 37 32.02 -17.78 -35.02
C SER A 37 32.22 -16.39 -35.63
N ALA A 38 33.10 -15.57 -35.05
CA ALA A 38 34.09 -14.71 -35.73
C ALA A 38 34.87 -13.91 -34.67
N SER A 39 36.09 -14.32 -34.32
CA SER A 39 37.36 -13.86 -34.92
C SER A 39 37.78 -12.47 -34.44
N ALA A 40 38.83 -12.49 -33.62
CA ALA A 40 39.64 -11.36 -33.21
C ALA A 40 40.22 -10.61 -34.42
N ASN A 41 40.36 -9.29 -34.28
CA ASN A 41 41.39 -8.56 -35.00
C ASN A 41 42.12 -7.64 -34.02
N ALA A 42 43.42 -7.87 -33.91
CA ALA A 42 44.35 -7.08 -33.13
C ALA A 42 44.90 -5.97 -34.04
N GLY A 43 44.91 -4.73 -33.54
CA GLY A 43 45.59 -3.59 -34.14
C GLY A 43 45.98 -2.63 -33.03
N GLY A 44 47.26 -2.62 -32.67
CA GLY A 44 47.78 -1.83 -31.57
C GLY A 44 47.95 -0.35 -31.88
N GLN A 45 48.00 0.46 -30.82
CA GLN A 45 48.81 1.66 -30.70
C GLN A 45 48.94 2.08 -29.22
N ASN A 46 50.10 2.63 -28.87
CA ASN A 46 50.67 2.76 -27.53
C ASN A 46 50.21 3.99 -26.72
N GLY A 47 50.05 3.79 -25.40
CA GLY A 47 50.52 4.69 -24.30
C GLY A 47 49.49 5.60 -23.61
N PRO A 48 49.77 6.15 -22.39
CA PRO A 48 50.67 5.69 -21.32
C PRO A 48 49.94 5.45 -19.97
N ALA A 49 50.66 4.82 -19.04
CA ALA A 49 50.23 4.50 -17.67
C ALA A 49 49.92 5.76 -16.83
N GLY A 50 48.86 5.70 -16.02
CA GLY A 50 48.50 6.71 -15.04
C GLY A 50 47.72 6.13 -13.86
N ASP A 51 48.40 6.05 -12.72
CA ASP A 51 47.95 5.94 -11.33
C ASP A 51 46.77 5.04 -10.93
N ALA A 52 47.12 4.03 -10.13
CA ALA A 52 46.22 3.36 -9.20
C ALA A 52 45.67 4.38 -8.18
N ARG A 53 44.37 4.68 -8.26
CA ARG A 53 43.71 5.54 -7.27
C ARG A 53 43.39 4.76 -6.00
N ASP A 54 44.06 5.17 -4.94
CA ASP A 54 43.84 4.91 -3.53
C ASP A 54 42.34 5.01 -3.12
N PRO A 55 41.75 3.98 -2.47
CA PRO A 55 40.36 3.97 -2.04
C PRO A 55 40.04 4.94 -0.87
N SER A 56 41.04 5.68 -0.36
CA SER A 56 40.90 6.59 0.77
C SER A 56 40.32 7.98 0.45
N LYS A 57 39.99 8.28 -0.82
CA LYS A 57 39.50 9.61 -1.25
C LYS A 57 38.09 9.58 -1.84
N LEU A 58 37.15 8.94 -1.15
CA LEU A 58 35.72 9.19 -1.39
C LEU A 58 35.32 10.48 -0.68
N PRO A 59 34.79 11.51 -1.37
CA PRO A 59 34.35 12.73 -0.72
C PRO A 59 33.15 12.42 0.19
N THR A 60 33.41 12.38 1.49
CA THR A 60 32.43 12.36 2.57
C THR A 60 31.75 13.74 2.67
N SER A 61 30.83 14.04 1.75
CA SER A 61 29.83 15.12 1.90
C SER A 61 28.92 15.18 0.66
N ALA A 62 28.04 14.20 0.49
CA ALA A 62 26.99 14.25 -0.55
C ALA A 62 25.71 13.48 -0.19
N TYR A 63 25.45 13.18 1.09
CA TYR A 63 24.33 12.32 1.51
C TYR A 63 23.28 12.99 2.40
N LEU A 64 23.17 14.33 2.37
CA LEU A 64 22.04 15.05 2.97
C LEU A 64 21.54 16.15 2.03
N GLY A 65 21.13 15.74 0.83
CA GLY A 65 20.36 16.56 -0.09
C GLY A 65 19.26 15.70 -0.69
N GLU A 66 18.02 16.17 -0.53
CA GLU A 66 16.77 15.77 -1.18
C GLU A 66 16.77 14.37 -1.84
N THR A 67 16.07 13.41 -1.24
CA THR A 67 15.74 12.14 -1.91
C THR A 67 15.03 12.42 -3.23
N PRO A 68 15.66 12.14 -4.39
CA PRO A 68 14.99 12.25 -5.68
C PRO A 68 14.06 11.05 -5.81
N GLY A 69 12.81 11.29 -6.25
CA GLY A 69 11.98 10.21 -6.76
C GLY A 69 12.78 9.38 -7.78
N PHE A 70 12.63 8.06 -7.76
CA PHE A 70 13.45 7.11 -8.52
C PHE A 70 13.41 7.33 -10.05
N PHE A 71 12.52 8.19 -10.55
CA PHE A 71 12.62 8.83 -11.86
C PHE A 71 12.53 10.35 -11.72
N ASN A 72 13.63 11.06 -11.95
CA ASN A 72 13.59 12.49 -12.19
C ASN A 72 13.02 12.71 -13.60
N LEU A 73 11.68 12.66 -13.73
CA LEU A 73 10.95 12.88 -14.99
C LEU A 73 11.24 14.25 -15.62
N HIS A 74 11.93 15.15 -14.89
CA HIS A 74 12.32 16.46 -15.37
C HIS A 74 13.59 16.43 -16.25
N GLU A 75 14.47 15.42 -16.13
CA GLU A 75 15.76 15.41 -16.84
C GLU A 75 15.77 14.56 -18.12
N SER A 76 14.72 13.78 -18.40
CA SER A 76 14.60 13.13 -19.71
C SER A 76 13.97 14.10 -20.71
N ASN A 77 14.81 14.69 -21.57
CA ASN A 77 14.43 15.49 -22.75
C ASN A 77 13.52 14.76 -23.77
N PHE A 78 12.97 13.60 -23.41
CA PHE A 78 11.98 12.85 -24.18
C PHE A 78 10.57 13.47 -24.09
N PHE A 79 10.30 14.25 -23.05
CA PHE A 79 8.98 14.81 -22.71
C PHE A 79 8.87 16.35 -22.83
N SER A 80 9.88 17.05 -23.36
CA SER A 80 9.81 18.50 -23.51
C SER A 80 8.71 18.90 -24.52
N PRO A 81 7.81 19.85 -24.17
CA PRO A 81 6.80 20.35 -25.10
C PRO A 81 7.49 21.05 -26.28
N PRO A 82 6.97 20.93 -27.52
CA PRO A 82 7.54 21.63 -28.65
C PRO A 82 7.39 23.15 -28.50
N GLU A 83 8.46 23.91 -28.73
CA GLU A 83 8.50 25.38 -28.63
C GLU A 83 7.67 26.13 -29.71
N SER A 84 6.75 25.47 -30.41
CA SER A 84 6.05 26.09 -31.53
C SER A 84 4.54 26.01 -31.39
N ASN A 85 3.89 27.15 -31.65
CA ASN A 85 2.46 27.47 -31.64
C ASN A 85 1.59 26.67 -32.64
N LYS A 86 1.99 25.44 -32.98
CA LYS A 86 1.20 24.47 -33.75
C LYS A 86 0.70 23.42 -32.77
N GLY A 87 -0.62 23.20 -32.76
CA GLY A 87 -1.27 22.18 -31.93
C GLY A 87 -0.55 20.84 -32.00
N TRP A 88 -0.59 20.10 -30.91
CA TRP A 88 0.05 18.78 -30.80
C TRP A 88 -0.44 17.87 -31.92
N ASP A 89 0.47 17.27 -32.70
CA ASP A 89 0.10 16.24 -33.68
C ASP A 89 -0.61 15.08 -32.95
N ASP A 90 -1.85 14.76 -33.31
CA ASP A 90 -2.68 13.73 -32.65
C ASP A 90 -1.96 12.39 -32.45
N ILE A 91 -1.10 12.02 -33.40
CA ILE A 91 -0.29 10.79 -33.35
C ILE A 91 0.74 10.85 -32.22
N ARG A 92 1.40 11.99 -32.04
CA ARG A 92 2.40 12.21 -30.99
C ARG A 92 1.75 12.22 -29.62
N LEU A 93 0.60 12.87 -29.47
CA LEU A 93 -0.14 12.90 -28.21
C LEU A 93 -0.64 11.51 -27.80
N GLN A 94 -1.19 10.73 -28.75
CA GLN A 94 -1.58 9.35 -28.48
C GLN A 94 -0.38 8.49 -28.08
N ALA A 95 0.79 8.69 -28.68
CA ALA A 95 2.01 7.98 -28.29
C ALA A 95 2.44 8.34 -26.86
N LEU A 96 2.34 9.61 -26.48
CA LEU A 96 2.66 10.07 -25.13
C LEU A 96 1.68 9.57 -24.08
N LEU A 97 0.37 9.59 -24.36
CA LEU A 97 -0.64 8.99 -23.48
C LEU A 97 -0.44 7.49 -23.30
N ARG A 98 -0.12 6.76 -24.39
CA ARG A 98 0.25 5.34 -24.29
C ARG A 98 1.50 5.14 -23.43
N SER A 99 2.53 5.96 -23.61
CA SER A 99 3.75 5.87 -22.79
C SER A 99 3.46 6.13 -21.31
N LEU A 100 2.58 7.09 -21.01
CA LEU A 100 2.13 7.39 -19.65
C LEU A 100 1.36 6.21 -19.05
N GLY A 101 0.46 5.60 -19.83
CA GLY A 101 -0.27 4.40 -19.43
C GLY A 101 0.68 3.23 -19.11
N VAL A 102 1.70 3.00 -19.95
CA VAL A 102 2.71 1.96 -19.70
C VAL A 102 3.50 2.23 -18.42
N MET A 103 3.92 3.48 -18.17
CA MET A 103 4.62 3.83 -16.92
C MET A 103 3.73 3.63 -15.69
N ALA A 104 2.45 4.02 -15.76
CA ALA A 104 1.50 3.82 -14.69
C ALA A 104 1.24 2.32 -14.43
N ASP A 105 1.18 1.52 -15.49
CA ASP A 105 0.97 0.07 -15.41
C ASP A 105 2.16 -0.63 -14.76
N ASP A 106 3.39 -0.32 -15.20
CA ASP A 106 4.63 -0.82 -14.60
C ASP A 106 4.71 -0.48 -13.09
N ARG A 107 4.39 0.77 -12.72
CA ARG A 107 4.29 1.16 -11.30
C ARG A 107 3.25 0.34 -10.55
N SER A 108 2.09 0.09 -11.17
CA SER A 108 1.03 -0.70 -10.55
C SER A 108 1.45 -2.15 -10.29
N GLU A 109 2.24 -2.74 -11.19
CA GLU A 109 2.81 -4.08 -11.05
C GLU A 109 3.91 -4.12 -9.99
N MET A 110 4.81 -3.12 -9.97
CA MET A 110 5.84 -2.98 -8.93
C MET A 110 5.20 -2.93 -7.53
N HIS A 111 4.21 -2.07 -7.33
CA HIS A 111 3.48 -1.99 -6.06
C HIS A 111 2.79 -3.31 -5.70
N ALA A 112 2.16 -3.98 -6.67
CA ALA A 112 1.52 -5.29 -6.43
C ALA A 112 2.53 -6.37 -6.00
N ALA A 113 3.70 -6.42 -6.65
CA ALA A 113 4.75 -7.37 -6.32
C ALA A 113 5.33 -7.12 -4.92
N VAL A 114 5.61 -5.85 -4.59
CA VAL A 114 6.10 -5.47 -3.25
C VAL A 114 5.06 -5.80 -2.18
N ALA A 115 3.77 -5.54 -2.42
CA ALA A 115 2.70 -5.90 -1.49
C ALA A 115 2.72 -7.39 -1.13
N VAL A 116 2.84 -8.28 -2.14
CA VAL A 116 2.92 -9.73 -1.94
C VAL A 116 4.17 -10.14 -1.17
N GLN A 117 5.33 -9.55 -1.50
CA GLN A 117 6.57 -9.83 -0.79
C GLN A 117 6.46 -9.47 0.70
N ARG A 118 5.89 -8.30 1.02
CA ARG A 118 5.72 -7.83 2.39
C ARG A 118 4.70 -8.66 3.17
N ASP A 119 3.61 -9.08 2.53
CA ASP A 119 2.63 -9.99 3.12
C ASP A 119 3.26 -11.35 3.49
N ASN A 120 4.10 -11.91 2.61
CA ASN A 120 4.84 -13.14 2.87
C ASN A 120 5.85 -12.98 4.02
N TRP A 121 6.53 -11.84 4.11
CA TRP A 121 7.44 -11.54 5.21
C TRP A 121 6.69 -11.43 6.54
N GLY A 122 5.54 -10.75 6.57
CA GLY A 122 4.70 -10.64 7.76
C GLY A 122 4.28 -12.01 8.27
N LYS A 123 3.75 -12.87 7.38
CA LYS A 123 3.37 -14.26 7.73
C LYS A 123 4.54 -15.06 8.28
N LEU A 124 5.72 -14.95 7.67
CA LEU A 124 6.91 -15.68 8.11
C LEU A 124 7.35 -15.22 9.50
N LEU A 125 7.53 -13.92 9.69
CA LEU A 125 8.02 -13.36 10.96
C LEU A 125 7.02 -13.62 12.09
N GLN A 126 5.74 -13.46 11.83
CA GLN A 126 4.69 -13.72 12.82
C GLN A 126 4.68 -15.17 13.31
N VAL A 127 4.76 -16.14 12.39
CA VAL A 127 4.80 -17.56 12.75
C VAL A 127 6.07 -17.86 13.55
N THR A 128 7.21 -17.33 13.12
CA THR A 128 8.49 -17.50 13.83
C THR A 128 8.44 -16.93 15.24
N ILE A 129 7.96 -15.70 15.41
CA ILE A 129 7.86 -15.03 16.72
C ILE A 129 6.90 -15.79 17.63
N THR A 130 5.70 -16.13 17.14
CA THR A 130 4.69 -16.82 17.94
C THR A 130 5.20 -18.17 18.43
N MET A 131 5.76 -18.99 17.54
CA MET A 131 6.27 -20.31 17.90
C MET A 131 7.47 -20.23 18.84
N SER A 132 8.38 -19.28 18.62
CA SER A 132 9.56 -19.07 19.47
C SER A 132 9.16 -18.58 20.85
N MET A 133 8.20 -17.66 20.96
CA MET A 133 7.70 -17.16 22.24
C MET A 133 6.90 -18.20 23.02
N ILE A 134 6.04 -18.98 22.37
CA ILE A 134 5.33 -20.08 23.04
C ILE A 134 6.33 -21.13 23.54
N SER A 135 7.31 -21.50 22.70
CA SER A 135 8.36 -22.45 23.08
C SER A 135 9.20 -21.92 24.25
N ALA A 136 9.59 -20.63 24.22
CA ALA A 136 10.27 -19.98 25.34
C ALA A 136 9.42 -20.04 26.61
N GLY A 137 8.11 -19.76 26.51
CA GLY A 137 7.19 -19.84 27.64
C GLY A 137 7.10 -21.24 28.26
N ILE A 138 7.02 -22.28 27.42
CA ILE A 138 7.02 -23.68 27.87
C ILE A 138 8.33 -24.02 28.58
N LEU A 139 9.48 -23.67 27.99
CA LEU A 139 10.79 -23.95 28.59
C LEU A 139 10.98 -23.22 29.92
N SER A 140 10.59 -21.94 30.01
CA SER A 140 10.57 -21.17 31.26
C SER A 140 9.64 -21.80 32.30
N ALA A 141 8.46 -22.29 31.90
CA ALA A 141 7.53 -22.95 32.81
C ALA A 141 8.10 -24.29 33.32
N LEU A 142 8.71 -25.10 32.46
CA LEU A 142 9.37 -26.34 32.84
C LEU A 142 10.52 -26.11 33.82
N ASN A 143 11.23 -24.97 33.68
CA ASN A 143 12.32 -24.59 34.57
C ASN A 143 11.87 -24.42 36.04
N THR A 144 10.60 -24.08 36.30
CA THR A 144 10.05 -23.96 37.67
C THR A 144 10.11 -25.27 38.47
N ARG A 145 10.18 -26.41 37.77
CA ARG A 145 10.21 -27.77 38.36
C ARG A 145 11.49 -28.52 38.01
N ALA A 146 12.43 -27.87 37.34
CA ALA A 146 13.64 -28.51 36.86
C ALA A 146 14.63 -28.77 38.00
N ALA A 147 15.33 -29.90 37.93
CA ALA A 147 16.49 -30.14 38.78
C ALA A 147 17.59 -29.10 38.47
N ALA A 148 18.43 -28.79 39.47
CA ALA A 148 19.48 -27.77 39.34
C ALA A 148 20.38 -27.98 38.11
N ALA A 149 20.71 -29.23 37.77
CA ALA A 149 21.53 -29.58 36.61
C ALA A 149 20.90 -29.25 35.23
N ALA A 150 19.57 -29.24 35.13
CA ALA A 150 18.86 -28.94 33.87
C ALA A 150 18.40 -27.47 33.78
N SER A 151 18.35 -26.78 34.92
CA SER A 151 17.79 -25.43 35.04
C SER A 151 18.48 -24.39 34.16
N LEU A 152 19.81 -24.44 34.10
CA LEU A 152 20.62 -23.52 33.29
C LEU A 152 20.35 -23.72 31.79
N SER A 153 20.30 -24.97 31.32
CA SER A 153 20.04 -25.30 29.92
C SER A 153 18.66 -24.81 29.46
N LEU A 154 17.63 -25.04 30.29
CA LEU A 154 16.27 -24.55 30.05
C LEU A 154 16.22 -23.02 30.02
N SER A 155 16.87 -22.35 30.98
CA SER A 155 16.89 -20.88 31.06
C SER A 155 17.59 -20.25 29.86
N VAL A 156 18.74 -20.81 29.45
CA VAL A 156 19.49 -20.33 28.28
C VAL A 156 18.70 -20.53 27.00
N THR A 157 18.09 -21.70 26.81
CA THR A 157 17.30 -21.99 25.59
C THR A 157 16.05 -21.12 25.51
N ALA A 158 15.32 -20.98 26.63
CA ALA A 158 14.15 -20.11 26.70
C ALA A 158 14.52 -18.65 26.41
N SER A 159 15.62 -18.17 26.99
CA SER A 159 16.12 -16.82 26.77
C SER A 159 16.60 -16.59 25.34
N LEU A 160 17.23 -17.58 24.70
CA LEU A 160 17.66 -17.46 23.32
C LEU A 160 16.45 -17.32 22.38
N LEU A 161 15.41 -18.12 22.58
CA LEU A 161 14.17 -18.03 21.81
C LEU A 161 13.45 -16.71 22.06
N ALA A 162 13.30 -16.29 23.32
CA ALA A 162 12.68 -15.00 23.65
C ALA A 162 13.49 -13.80 23.14
N GLY A 163 14.83 -13.89 23.18
CA GLY A 163 15.73 -12.86 22.66
C GLY A 163 15.71 -12.77 21.14
N GLY A 164 15.66 -13.91 20.45
CA GLY A 164 15.45 -13.96 19.00
C GLY A 164 14.11 -13.34 18.59
N SER A 165 13.04 -13.68 19.30
CA SER A 165 11.72 -13.06 19.10
C SER A 165 11.74 -11.57 19.38
N PHE A 166 12.38 -11.11 20.46
CA PHE A 166 12.55 -9.68 20.75
C PHE A 166 13.20 -8.95 19.57
N PHE A 167 14.28 -9.52 19.03
CA PHE A 167 14.95 -8.99 17.85
C PHE A 167 14.01 -8.93 16.64
N PHE A 168 13.29 -10.01 16.32
CA PHE A 168 12.36 -10.03 15.19
C PHE A 168 11.17 -9.08 15.38
N MET A 169 10.63 -8.94 16.59
CA MET A 169 9.58 -7.94 16.87
C MET A 169 10.10 -6.51 16.68
N CYS A 170 11.36 -6.23 17.04
CA CYS A 170 11.98 -4.93 16.76
C CYS A 170 12.19 -4.71 15.25
N LEU A 171 12.60 -5.75 14.52
CA LEU A 171 12.69 -5.70 13.06
C LEU A 171 11.32 -5.47 12.42
N GLU A 172 10.28 -6.20 12.83
CA GLU A 172 8.92 -5.96 12.34
C GLU A 172 8.44 -4.55 12.63
N ASN A 173 8.77 -4.01 13.80
CA ASN A 173 8.47 -2.63 14.14
C ASN A 173 9.20 -1.64 13.22
N TRP A 174 10.40 -1.97 12.75
CA TRP A 174 11.18 -1.15 11.83
C TRP A 174 10.75 -1.30 10.36
N PHE A 175 10.38 -2.50 9.93
CA PHE A 175 10.01 -2.83 8.53
C PHE A 175 8.52 -2.66 8.23
N GLN A 176 7.67 -2.86 9.23
CA GLN A 176 6.21 -2.84 9.18
C GLN A 176 5.60 -3.56 7.97
N PRO A 177 5.82 -4.88 7.82
CA PRO A 177 5.45 -5.58 6.59
C PRO A 177 3.95 -5.49 6.26
N SER A 178 3.07 -5.59 7.24
CA SER A 178 1.61 -5.58 7.03
C SER A 178 1.04 -4.20 6.66
N GLN A 179 1.53 -3.14 7.31
CA GLN A 179 1.13 -1.76 6.98
C GLN A 179 1.58 -1.41 5.57
N LEU A 180 2.86 -1.63 5.29
CA LEU A 180 3.43 -1.34 4.00
C LEU A 180 2.76 -2.19 2.90
N ALA A 181 2.45 -3.46 3.15
CA ALA A 181 1.73 -4.29 2.19
C ALA A 181 0.39 -3.65 1.77
N GLU A 182 -0.35 -3.05 2.70
CA GLU A 182 -1.63 -2.41 2.36
C GLU A 182 -1.45 -1.07 1.63
N GLU A 183 -0.50 -0.23 2.06
CA GLU A 183 -0.14 0.98 1.31
C GLU A 183 0.20 0.64 -0.15
N GLN A 184 0.96 -0.44 -0.36
CA GLN A 184 1.32 -0.89 -1.71
C GLN A 184 0.11 -1.46 -2.47
N ARG A 185 -0.85 -2.14 -1.81
CA ARG A 185 -2.10 -2.57 -2.46
C ARG A 185 -2.94 -1.37 -2.87
N ALA A 186 -3.07 -0.36 -2.01
CA ALA A 186 -3.79 0.87 -2.31
C ALA A 186 -3.13 1.62 -3.48
N ALA A 187 -1.80 1.79 -3.45
CA ALA A 187 -1.04 2.36 -4.55
C ALA A 187 -1.32 1.62 -5.87
N SER A 188 -1.24 0.29 -5.88
CA SER A 188 -1.55 -0.52 -7.07
C SER A 188 -2.97 -0.27 -7.60
N ARG A 189 -3.97 -0.10 -6.71
CA ARG A 189 -5.35 0.25 -7.10
C ARG A 189 -5.41 1.63 -7.77
N PHE A 190 -4.77 2.64 -7.22
CA PHE A 190 -4.76 4.00 -7.78
C PHE A 190 -4.04 4.07 -9.13
N PHE A 191 -2.88 3.44 -9.27
CA PHE A 191 -2.19 3.36 -10.56
C PHE A 191 -3.01 2.60 -11.61
N LYS A 192 -3.68 1.49 -11.23
CA LYS A 192 -4.60 0.78 -12.15
C LYS A 192 -5.80 1.62 -12.56
N ALA A 193 -6.33 2.45 -11.66
CA ALA A 193 -7.38 3.39 -12.00
C ALA A 193 -6.89 4.40 -13.05
N LEU A 194 -5.70 4.98 -12.85
CA LEU A 194 -5.07 5.87 -13.82
C LEU A 194 -4.85 5.21 -15.19
N VAL A 195 -4.36 3.96 -15.22
CA VAL A 195 -4.21 3.18 -16.46
C VAL A 195 -5.55 3.04 -17.18
N ARG A 196 -6.61 2.65 -16.47
CA ARG A 196 -7.95 2.48 -17.07
C ARG A 196 -8.53 3.79 -17.60
N GLU A 197 -8.29 4.90 -16.93
CA GLU A 197 -8.69 6.23 -17.41
C GLU A 197 -7.97 6.58 -18.71
N ILE A 198 -6.65 6.32 -18.79
CA ILE A 198 -5.85 6.57 -19.99
C ILE A 198 -6.29 5.65 -21.14
N GLU A 199 -6.41 4.34 -20.90
CA GLU A 199 -6.86 3.38 -21.92
C GLU A 199 -8.29 3.66 -22.38
N GLY A 200 -9.18 4.04 -21.47
CA GLY A 200 -10.54 4.46 -21.78
C GLY A 200 -10.57 5.65 -22.73
N SER A 201 -9.68 6.64 -22.53
CA SER A 201 -9.55 7.81 -23.41
C SER A 201 -8.98 7.49 -24.80
N LEU A 202 -8.25 6.37 -24.95
CA LEU A 202 -7.63 5.97 -26.21
C LEU A 202 -8.50 5.06 -27.10
N LYS A 203 -9.65 4.58 -26.61
CA LYS A 203 -10.53 3.67 -27.36
C LYS A 203 -11.27 4.39 -28.51
N PRO A 204 -11.53 3.72 -29.65
CA PRO A 204 -12.31 4.30 -30.74
C PRO A 204 -13.72 4.66 -30.26
N GLY A 205 -14.12 5.92 -30.43
CA GLY A 205 -15.39 6.44 -29.88
C GLY A 205 -15.28 7.04 -28.47
N GLY A 206 -14.08 7.03 -27.86
CA GLY A 206 -13.74 7.75 -26.62
C GLY A 206 -13.69 9.27 -26.81
N SER A 207 -14.75 9.84 -27.37
CA SER A 207 -14.88 11.27 -27.57
C SER A 207 -15.21 11.97 -26.24
N TYR A 208 -14.21 12.12 -25.36
CA TYR A 208 -14.34 12.85 -24.08
C TYR A 208 -13.19 13.83 -23.80
N LEU A 209 -12.36 14.15 -24.80
CA LEU A 209 -11.43 15.29 -24.71
C LEU A 209 -12.27 16.58 -24.85
N LYS A 210 -13.09 16.91 -23.84
CA LYS A 210 -13.76 18.22 -23.72
C LYS A 210 -12.74 19.33 -23.43
N GLU A 211 -11.59 18.97 -22.87
CA GLU A 211 -10.42 19.83 -22.72
C GLU A 211 -9.46 19.65 -23.89
N GLU A 212 -8.72 20.71 -24.24
CA GLU A 212 -7.65 20.60 -25.23
C GLU A 212 -6.73 19.44 -24.85
N ALA A 213 -6.43 18.57 -25.80
CA ALA A 213 -5.90 17.25 -25.51
C ALA A 213 -4.54 17.25 -24.78
N HIS A 214 -3.82 18.38 -24.83
CA HIS A 214 -2.62 18.64 -24.03
C HIS A 214 -2.92 18.84 -22.53
N VAL A 215 -4.01 19.52 -22.18
CA VAL A 215 -4.45 19.74 -20.79
C VAL A 215 -4.80 18.41 -20.13
N PHE A 216 -5.44 17.51 -20.88
CA PHE A 216 -5.71 16.15 -20.42
C PHE A 216 -4.41 15.39 -20.13
N TYR A 217 -3.44 15.43 -21.04
CA TYR A 217 -2.14 14.79 -20.83
C TYR A 217 -1.42 15.36 -19.59
N GLU A 218 -1.35 16.69 -19.46
CA GLU A 218 -0.74 17.34 -18.30
C GLU A 218 -1.43 16.96 -16.99
N SER A 219 -2.76 16.90 -16.98
CA SER A 219 -3.55 16.44 -15.83
C SER A 219 -3.23 15.00 -15.43
N LYS A 220 -3.12 14.07 -16.38
CA LYS A 220 -2.77 12.67 -16.08
C LYS A 220 -1.31 12.52 -15.65
N LEU A 221 -0.39 13.26 -16.26
CA LEU A 221 1.01 13.30 -15.83
C LEU A 221 1.12 13.84 -14.41
N GLN A 222 0.39 14.90 -14.10
CA GLN A 222 0.34 15.48 -12.77
C GLN A 222 -0.21 14.46 -11.75
N ARG A 223 -1.32 13.76 -12.06
CA ARG A 223 -1.86 12.71 -11.20
C ARG A 223 -0.84 11.59 -10.96
N LEU A 224 -0.12 11.15 -11.99
CA LEU A 224 0.97 10.19 -11.84
C LEU A 224 2.03 10.69 -10.84
N GLN A 225 2.46 11.95 -10.96
CA GLN A 225 3.45 12.54 -10.05
C GLN A 225 2.95 12.66 -8.61
N TYR A 226 1.68 12.97 -8.40
CA TYR A 226 1.10 12.98 -7.06
C TYR A 226 1.00 11.57 -6.48
N LEU A 227 0.66 10.56 -7.28
CA LEU A 227 0.66 9.17 -6.83
C LEU A 227 2.08 8.68 -6.48
N ASP A 228 3.09 8.99 -7.29
CA ASP A 228 4.49 8.62 -7.02
C ASP A 228 5.03 9.33 -5.76
N LYS A 229 4.56 10.55 -5.47
CA LYS A 229 4.86 11.28 -4.21
C LYS A 229 4.10 10.73 -3.00
N ALA A 230 2.83 10.35 -3.19
CA ALA A 230 1.98 9.83 -2.12
C ALA A 230 2.39 8.42 -1.70
N PHE A 231 2.87 7.61 -2.66
CA PHE A 231 3.30 6.24 -2.47
C PHE A 231 4.72 6.04 -2.99
N PRO A 232 5.74 6.64 -2.34
CA PRO A 232 7.12 6.43 -2.75
C PRO A 232 7.45 4.96 -2.61
N LEU A 233 8.00 4.32 -3.65
CA LEU A 233 8.46 2.94 -3.60
C LEU A 233 9.66 2.84 -2.65
N PRO A 234 9.49 2.34 -1.42
CA PRO A 234 10.59 2.19 -0.49
C PRO A 234 11.28 0.87 -0.83
N LEU A 235 12.25 0.93 -1.76
CA LEU A 235 13.11 -0.20 -2.09
C LEU A 235 13.98 -0.60 -0.87
N PHE A 236 14.19 0.32 0.07
CA PHE A 236 14.89 0.09 1.33
C PHE A 236 14.01 0.41 2.55
N PRO A 237 14.13 -0.37 3.64
CA PRO A 237 13.44 -0.11 4.90
C PRO A 237 13.96 1.16 5.58
N GLY A 238 13.05 2.01 6.06
CA GLY A 238 13.37 3.18 6.89
C GLY A 238 13.20 4.56 6.25
N GLY A 239 12.57 4.64 5.07
CA GLY A 239 12.31 5.92 4.39
C GLY A 239 10.94 6.56 4.64
N ILE A 240 10.05 5.89 5.38
CA ILE A 240 8.69 6.38 5.68
C ILE A 240 8.52 6.31 7.20
N ASP A 241 8.18 7.44 7.82
CA ASP A 241 7.94 7.50 9.25
C ASP A 241 6.72 6.65 9.61
N LYS A 242 6.96 5.62 10.42
CA LYS A 242 5.98 4.67 10.97
C LYS A 242 4.73 5.35 11.54
N PHE A 243 4.90 6.54 12.12
CA PHE A 243 3.83 7.31 12.71
C PHE A 243 4.06 8.80 12.47
N PRO A 244 3.50 9.39 11.41
CA PRO A 244 3.56 10.84 11.25
C PRO A 244 2.91 11.51 12.46
N GLU A 245 3.54 12.59 12.94
CA GLU A 245 3.03 13.40 14.05
C GLU A 245 1.71 14.09 13.66
N VAL A 246 1.56 14.37 12.36
CA VAL A 246 0.32 14.85 11.75
C VAL A 246 -0.32 13.71 10.97
N VAL A 247 -1.38 13.16 11.53
CA VAL A 247 -2.23 12.14 10.90
C VAL A 247 -3.21 12.86 9.95
N GLY A 248 -3.23 12.46 8.68
CA GLY A 248 -4.03 13.12 7.65
C GLY A 248 -4.28 12.25 6.41
N PRO A 249 -5.27 12.62 5.58
CA PRO A 249 -5.67 11.87 4.39
C PRO A 249 -4.51 11.68 3.39
N SER A 250 -4.54 10.57 2.64
CA SER A 250 -3.60 10.34 1.53
C SER A 250 -3.69 11.48 0.50
N VAL A 251 -2.56 12.12 0.16
CA VAL A 251 -2.52 13.24 -0.78
C VAL A 251 -2.51 12.73 -2.22
N LEU A 252 -3.69 12.41 -2.75
CA LEU A 252 -3.83 11.76 -4.07
C LEU A 252 -3.84 12.72 -5.27
N SER A 253 -4.10 14.01 -5.02
CA SER A 253 -4.20 15.03 -6.07
C SER A 253 -3.66 16.39 -5.65
N ALA A 254 -3.50 17.26 -6.64
CA ALA A 254 -3.02 18.62 -6.46
C ALA A 254 -3.86 19.42 -5.46
N PRO A 255 -3.23 20.31 -4.66
CA PRO A 255 -3.96 21.26 -3.82
C PRO A 255 -4.89 22.13 -4.67
N VAL A 256 -6.12 22.31 -4.21
CA VAL A 256 -7.07 23.24 -4.83
C VAL A 256 -6.92 24.60 -4.16
N ASP A 257 -6.72 25.64 -4.96
CA ASP A 257 -6.69 27.01 -4.48
C ASP A 257 -8.11 27.46 -4.09
N THR A 258 -8.43 27.29 -2.81
CA THR A 258 -9.73 27.65 -2.24
C THR A 258 -9.90 29.16 -2.05
N SER A 259 -8.84 29.96 -2.20
CA SER A 259 -8.91 31.42 -2.14
C SER A 259 -9.62 32.03 -3.35
N LYS A 260 -9.65 31.30 -4.48
CA LYS A 260 -10.42 31.68 -5.66
C LYS A 260 -11.91 31.44 -5.40
N PRO A 261 -12.77 32.45 -5.65
CA PRO A 261 -14.20 32.29 -5.51
C PRO A 261 -14.72 31.27 -6.53
N GLU A 262 -15.74 30.53 -6.14
CA GLU A 262 -16.48 29.67 -7.08
C GLU A 262 -17.11 30.52 -8.18
N VAL A 263 -17.08 30.02 -9.42
CA VAL A 263 -17.66 30.75 -10.54
C VAL A 263 -19.17 30.49 -10.54
N PRO A 264 -20.01 31.52 -10.31
CA PRO A 264 -21.47 31.34 -10.25
C PRO A 264 -22.00 30.92 -11.62
N LEU A 265 -23.07 30.13 -11.63
CA LEU A 265 -23.86 29.92 -12.85
C LEU A 265 -24.55 31.24 -13.19
N SER A 266 -24.39 31.73 -14.42
CA SER A 266 -25.16 32.88 -14.91
C SER A 266 -26.62 32.47 -15.13
N GLU A 267 -27.57 33.09 -14.43
CA GLU A 267 -29.02 32.82 -14.53
C GLU A 267 -29.57 32.96 -15.97
N ASP A 268 -28.95 33.83 -16.78
CA ASP A 268 -29.42 34.19 -18.13
C ASP A 268 -28.88 33.31 -19.27
N LYS A 269 -27.99 32.35 -18.99
CA LYS A 269 -27.47 31.43 -20.01
C LYS A 269 -27.68 30.00 -19.53
N SER A 270 -28.64 29.30 -20.13
CA SER A 270 -28.66 27.84 -20.09
C SER A 270 -27.30 27.36 -20.57
N SER A 271 -26.46 26.87 -19.66
CA SER A 271 -25.18 26.31 -20.08
C SER A 271 -25.48 25.10 -20.94
N ASN A 272 -25.01 25.11 -22.19
CA ASN A 272 -25.12 23.95 -23.10
C ASN A 272 -24.39 22.69 -22.58
N ASN A 273 -23.81 22.72 -21.38
CA ASN A 273 -22.92 21.73 -20.79
C ASN A 273 -23.54 20.96 -19.60
N GLY A 274 -24.87 20.81 -19.54
CA GLY A 274 -25.57 19.96 -18.56
C GLY A 274 -25.61 20.46 -17.11
N TRP A 275 -24.98 21.60 -16.79
CA TRP A 275 -24.98 22.15 -15.42
C TRP A 275 -26.32 22.82 -15.06
N THR A 276 -26.83 22.48 -13.89
CA THR A 276 -28.03 23.11 -13.32
C THR A 276 -27.74 23.61 -11.90
N ALA A 277 -28.52 24.58 -11.41
CA ALA A 277 -28.40 25.08 -10.04
C ALA A 277 -28.59 23.95 -9.01
N ALA A 278 -29.47 22.99 -9.29
CA ALA A 278 -29.70 21.82 -8.43
C ALA A 278 -28.45 20.94 -8.30
N ILE A 279 -27.78 20.62 -9.41
CA ILE A 279 -26.53 19.82 -9.41
C ILE A 279 -25.43 20.54 -8.62
N VAL A 280 -25.29 21.86 -8.80
CA VAL A 280 -24.30 22.65 -8.05
C VAL A 280 -24.59 22.63 -6.55
N GLU A 281 -25.84 22.79 -6.15
CA GLU A 281 -26.23 22.76 -4.74
C GLU A 281 -25.98 21.39 -4.10
N ASP A 282 -26.35 20.31 -4.81
CA ASP A 282 -26.16 18.93 -4.34
C ASP A 282 -24.67 18.57 -4.18
N LEU A 283 -23.82 18.94 -5.16
CA LEU A 283 -22.38 18.75 -5.07
C LEU A 283 -21.74 19.56 -3.94
N LYS A 284 -22.23 20.78 -3.67
CA LYS A 284 -21.78 21.58 -2.52
C LYS A 284 -22.16 20.94 -1.19
N LYS A 285 -23.40 20.46 -1.07
CA LYS A 285 -23.85 19.71 0.12
C LYS A 285 -23.00 18.46 0.31
N THR A 286 -22.73 17.72 -0.76
CA THR A 286 -21.86 16.54 -0.76
C THR A 286 -20.46 16.87 -0.26
N SER A 287 -19.81 17.90 -0.83
CA SER A 287 -18.50 18.39 -0.40
C SER A 287 -18.47 18.80 1.07
N ALA A 288 -19.49 19.53 1.54
CA ALA A 288 -19.60 19.93 2.95
C ALA A 288 -19.75 18.73 3.89
N LEU A 289 -20.54 17.73 3.47
CA LEU A 289 -20.79 16.52 4.24
C LEU A 289 -19.54 15.62 4.28
N LEU A 290 -18.84 15.43 3.16
CA LEU A 290 -17.56 14.70 3.10
C LEU A 290 -16.54 15.27 4.09
N LYS A 291 -16.38 16.60 4.13
CA LYS A 291 -15.47 17.27 5.07
C LYS A 291 -15.88 17.12 6.53
N LYS A 292 -17.16 17.32 6.82
CA LYS A 292 -17.66 17.41 8.21
C LYS A 292 -17.87 16.04 8.86
N SER A 293 -18.39 15.08 8.10
CA SER A 293 -18.76 13.75 8.60
C SER A 293 -17.69 12.71 8.27
N GLU A 294 -17.45 12.47 6.97
CA GLU A 294 -16.72 11.29 6.53
C GLU A 294 -15.21 11.40 6.82
N ILE A 295 -14.55 12.41 6.26
CA ILE A 295 -13.10 12.61 6.41
C ILE A 295 -12.75 12.74 7.90
N ALA A 296 -13.52 13.51 8.66
CA ALA A 296 -13.28 13.69 10.10
C ALA A 296 -13.43 12.38 10.89
N THR A 297 -14.41 11.55 10.56
CA THR A 297 -14.64 10.25 11.22
C THR A 297 -13.50 9.28 10.94
N TYR A 298 -13.12 9.13 9.67
CA TYR A 298 -12.05 8.23 9.28
C TYR A 298 -10.69 8.65 9.83
N VAL A 299 -10.36 9.95 9.83
CA VAL A 299 -9.14 10.47 10.49
C VAL A 299 -9.20 10.24 12.02
N GLY A 300 -10.40 10.29 12.62
CA GLY A 300 -10.59 9.94 14.03
C GLY A 300 -10.29 8.46 14.31
N TRP A 301 -10.80 7.55 13.49
CA TRP A 301 -10.52 6.12 13.59
C TRP A 301 -9.06 5.79 13.28
N GLU A 302 -8.46 6.44 12.29
CA GLU A 302 -7.04 6.38 11.98
C GLU A 302 -6.19 6.72 13.21
N LYS A 303 -6.47 7.83 13.91
CA LYS A 303 -5.78 8.22 15.16
C LYS A 303 -5.92 7.18 16.26
N ASN A 304 -7.08 6.54 16.39
CA ASN A 304 -7.31 5.51 17.40
C ASN A 304 -6.54 4.22 17.06
N ALA A 305 -6.59 3.77 15.81
CA ALA A 305 -5.83 2.63 15.32
C ALA A 305 -4.31 2.87 15.47
N GLN A 306 -3.84 4.08 15.16
CA GLN A 306 -2.43 4.48 15.32
C GLN A 306 -1.97 4.35 16.79
N LYS A 307 -2.79 4.79 17.75
CA LYS A 307 -2.48 4.67 19.19
C LYS A 307 -2.40 3.21 19.64
N ILE A 308 -3.32 2.37 19.20
CA ILE A 308 -3.31 0.94 19.50
C ILE A 308 -2.04 0.31 18.93
N ASN A 309 -1.72 0.57 17.66
CA ASN A 309 -0.51 0.06 17.01
C ASN A 309 0.79 0.52 17.71
N LYS A 310 0.85 1.79 18.15
CA LYS A 310 1.97 2.33 18.96
C LYS A 310 2.18 1.54 20.26
N VAL A 311 1.10 1.32 21.01
CA VAL A 311 1.16 0.58 22.28
C VAL A 311 1.63 -0.86 22.06
N LEU A 312 1.06 -1.54 21.06
CA LEU A 312 1.42 -2.94 20.79
C LEU A 312 2.87 -3.09 20.33
N ALA A 313 3.34 -2.19 19.45
CA ALA A 313 4.71 -2.18 18.95
C ALA A 313 5.77 -1.98 20.04
N ILE A 314 5.40 -1.40 21.19
CA ILE A 314 6.30 -1.24 22.34
C ILE A 314 6.15 -2.43 23.29
N SER A 315 4.90 -2.83 23.60
CA SER A 315 4.61 -3.85 24.60
C SER A 315 5.11 -5.25 24.21
N GLY A 316 5.02 -5.66 22.94
CA GLY A 316 5.50 -6.96 22.47
C GLY A 316 6.99 -7.16 22.74
N PRO A 317 7.88 -6.29 22.19
CA PRO A 317 9.31 -6.31 22.48
C PRO A 317 9.61 -6.18 23.97
N ALA A 318 8.94 -5.29 24.70
CA ALA A 318 9.19 -5.09 26.13
C ALA A 318 8.92 -6.37 26.95
N LEU A 319 7.83 -7.09 26.64
CA LEU A 319 7.49 -8.36 27.28
C LEU A 319 8.49 -9.46 26.91
N ALA A 320 8.91 -9.54 25.64
CA ALA A 320 9.91 -10.49 25.19
C ALA A 320 11.26 -10.29 25.90
N LEU A 321 11.73 -9.04 25.99
CA LEU A 321 12.94 -8.67 26.72
C LEU A 321 12.81 -8.97 28.22
N THR A 322 11.64 -8.68 28.81
CA THR A 322 11.38 -9.01 30.22
C THR A 322 11.48 -10.51 30.47
N SER A 323 10.99 -11.33 29.54
CA SER A 323 11.14 -12.79 29.63
C SER A 323 12.60 -13.23 29.62
N VAL A 324 13.43 -12.65 28.76
CA VAL A 324 14.88 -12.91 28.74
C VAL A 324 15.50 -12.63 30.10
N VAL A 325 15.26 -11.45 30.66
CA VAL A 325 15.82 -11.05 31.95
C VAL A 325 15.31 -11.94 33.09
N ALA A 326 14.00 -12.20 33.13
CA ALA A 326 13.36 -12.96 34.19
C ALA A 326 13.83 -14.43 34.25
N ASN A 327 14.25 -15.03 33.13
CA ASN A 327 14.81 -16.38 33.11
C ASN A 327 16.12 -16.52 33.92
N PHE A 328 16.85 -15.44 34.16
CA PHE A 328 18.10 -15.45 34.94
C PHE A 328 17.92 -14.91 36.37
N VAL A 329 16.72 -14.45 36.72
CA VAL A 329 16.40 -14.02 38.09
C VAL A 329 15.99 -15.23 38.91
N ASN A 330 16.50 -15.33 40.14
CA ASN A 330 16.14 -16.43 41.04
C ASN A 330 14.62 -16.43 41.31
N GLY A 331 13.95 -17.54 41.04
CA GLY A 331 12.49 -17.65 41.10
C GLY A 331 11.71 -16.94 39.97
N GLY A 332 12.40 -16.34 39.00
CA GLY A 332 11.80 -15.57 37.91
C GLY A 332 11.21 -16.41 36.77
N ALA A 333 11.40 -17.73 36.77
CA ALA A 333 10.97 -18.64 35.71
C ALA A 333 9.46 -18.57 35.40
N LEU A 334 8.61 -18.38 36.42
CA LEU A 334 7.17 -18.20 36.22
C LEU A 334 6.83 -16.85 35.55
N VAL A 335 7.53 -15.79 35.94
CA VAL A 335 7.39 -14.45 35.33
C VAL A 335 7.85 -14.50 33.87
N ALA A 336 8.98 -15.17 33.60
CA ALA A 336 9.48 -15.38 32.25
C ALA A 336 8.46 -16.13 31.38
N ALA A 337 7.86 -17.21 31.91
CA ALA A 337 6.83 -17.95 31.22
C ALA A 337 5.60 -17.08 30.90
N ALA A 338 5.12 -16.32 31.88
CA ALA A 338 3.98 -15.41 31.70
C ALA A 338 4.27 -14.32 30.68
N CYS A 339 5.42 -13.65 30.77
CA CYS A 339 5.85 -12.63 29.82
C CYS A 339 6.01 -13.20 28.40
N SER A 340 6.53 -14.42 28.27
CA SER A 340 6.65 -15.08 26.97
C SER A 340 5.29 -15.31 26.30
N VAL A 341 4.32 -15.84 27.05
CA VAL A 341 2.97 -16.10 26.53
C VAL A 341 2.24 -14.80 26.22
N LEU A 342 2.35 -13.78 27.08
CA LEU A 342 1.75 -12.47 26.84
C LEU A 342 2.35 -11.78 25.62
N ALA A 343 3.67 -11.87 25.41
CA ALA A 343 4.32 -11.34 24.22
C ALA A 343 3.84 -12.05 22.95
N ALA A 344 3.65 -13.38 22.99
CA ALA A 344 3.07 -14.12 21.88
C ALA A 344 1.65 -13.63 21.56
N LEU A 345 0.80 -13.45 22.58
CA LEU A 345 -0.57 -12.94 22.41
C LEU A 345 -0.59 -11.51 21.85
N VAL A 346 0.27 -10.63 22.33
CA VAL A 346 0.40 -9.26 21.81
C VAL A 346 0.85 -9.29 20.34
N SER A 347 1.80 -10.15 19.98
CA SER A 347 2.24 -10.36 18.59
C SER A 347 1.08 -10.84 17.72
N SER A 348 0.38 -11.88 18.14
CA SER A 348 -0.84 -12.41 17.49
C SER A 348 -1.90 -11.34 17.33
N PHE A 349 -2.22 -10.58 18.37
CA PHE A 349 -3.21 -9.52 18.24
C PHE A 349 -2.76 -8.42 17.27
N SER A 350 -1.51 -7.96 17.37
CA SER A 350 -0.98 -6.92 16.48
C SER A 350 -1.03 -7.33 15.00
N HIS A 351 -0.70 -8.59 14.73
CA HIS A 351 -0.60 -9.12 13.38
C HIS A 351 -1.95 -9.59 12.82
N ASP A 352 -2.73 -10.34 13.62
CA ASP A 352 -3.99 -10.95 13.18
C ASP A 352 -5.16 -9.96 13.20
N ALA A 353 -5.15 -8.97 14.09
CA ALA A 353 -6.07 -7.84 14.00
C ALA A 353 -5.65 -6.85 12.89
N GLN A 354 -4.50 -7.08 12.25
CA GLN A 354 -3.95 -6.28 11.15
C GLN A 354 -4.05 -4.77 11.43
N VAL A 355 -3.74 -4.34 12.66
CA VAL A 355 -4.01 -2.97 13.12
C VAL A 355 -3.29 -1.93 12.23
N GLY A 356 -2.12 -2.28 11.70
CA GLY A 356 -1.41 -1.48 10.70
C GLY A 356 -2.14 -1.36 9.36
N MET A 357 -2.73 -2.45 8.86
CA MET A 357 -3.55 -2.45 7.63
C MET A 357 -4.82 -1.62 7.82
N VAL A 358 -5.47 -1.74 8.98
CA VAL A 358 -6.70 -1.00 9.30
C VAL A 358 -6.43 0.50 9.40
N TYR A 359 -5.30 0.90 9.98
CA TYR A 359 -4.84 2.29 10.01
C TYR A 359 -4.71 2.86 8.58
N GLU A 360 -4.02 2.16 7.69
CA GLU A 360 -3.84 2.57 6.29
C GLU A 360 -5.15 2.59 5.52
N MET A 361 -6.01 1.60 5.74
CA MET A 361 -7.33 1.56 5.14
C MET A 361 -8.15 2.81 5.50
N TYR A 362 -8.15 3.23 6.77
CA TYR A 362 -8.83 4.46 7.16
C TYR A 362 -8.22 5.71 6.53
N ARG A 363 -6.88 5.76 6.46
CA ARG A 363 -6.14 6.87 5.83
C ARG A 363 -6.44 6.98 4.33
N ASP A 364 -6.48 5.87 3.62
CA ASP A 364 -6.75 5.81 2.18
C ASP A 364 -8.21 6.09 1.84
N VAL A 365 -9.15 5.64 2.69
CA VAL A 365 -10.57 6.01 2.55
C VAL A 365 -10.74 7.51 2.77
N ALA A 366 -10.12 8.09 3.81
CA ALA A 366 -10.13 9.54 4.02
C ALA A 366 -9.50 10.30 2.84
N GLY A 367 -8.39 9.79 2.29
CA GLY A 367 -7.73 10.34 1.10
C GLY A 367 -8.61 10.29 -0.14
N SER A 368 -9.35 9.20 -0.35
CA SER A 368 -10.28 9.06 -1.48
C SER A 368 -11.44 10.05 -1.37
N PHE A 369 -11.99 10.26 -0.17
CA PHE A 369 -13.02 11.28 0.06
C PHE A 369 -12.48 12.71 -0.11
N GLU A 370 -11.24 12.96 0.31
CA GLU A 370 -10.59 14.25 0.08
C GLU A 370 -10.32 14.48 -1.42
N ASP A 371 -9.98 13.45 -2.19
CA ASP A 371 -9.81 13.52 -3.64
C ASP A 371 -11.13 13.89 -4.33
N ILE A 372 -12.24 13.25 -3.94
CA ILE A 372 -13.60 13.57 -4.42
C ILE A 372 -13.97 15.02 -4.07
N ASP A 373 -13.74 15.46 -2.83
CA ASP A 373 -13.98 16.85 -2.44
C ASP A 373 -13.17 17.84 -3.28
N LYS A 374 -11.87 17.58 -3.47
CA LYS A 374 -11.00 18.41 -4.31
C LYS A 374 -11.47 18.44 -5.75
N GLU A 375 -11.95 17.33 -6.29
CA GLU A 375 -12.48 17.25 -7.64
C GLU A 375 -13.76 18.08 -7.83
N ILE A 376 -14.70 18.01 -6.87
CA ILE A 376 -15.89 18.87 -6.83
C ILE A 376 -15.47 20.35 -6.77
N GLN A 377 -14.59 20.67 -5.84
CA GLN A 377 -14.10 22.03 -5.59
C GLN A 377 -13.33 22.61 -6.79
N ARG A 378 -12.60 21.78 -7.53
CA ARG A 378 -11.92 22.16 -8.78
C ARG A 378 -12.94 22.47 -9.86
N ASN A 379 -13.92 21.59 -10.10
CA ASN A 379 -14.97 21.80 -11.10
C ASN A 379 -15.82 23.04 -10.83
N LEU A 380 -16.22 23.29 -9.58
CA LEU A 380 -17.01 24.48 -9.22
C LEU A 380 -16.25 25.81 -9.38
N ARG A 381 -14.91 25.79 -9.34
CA ARG A 381 -14.07 26.99 -9.53
C ARG A 381 -13.63 27.22 -10.98
N MET A 382 -13.82 26.24 -11.87
CA MET A 382 -13.55 26.43 -13.28
C MET A 382 -14.68 27.22 -13.98
N PRO A 383 -14.37 27.99 -15.03
CA PRO A 383 -15.38 28.57 -15.92
C PRO A 383 -16.31 27.48 -16.47
N VAL A 384 -17.61 27.75 -16.58
CA VAL A 384 -18.63 26.75 -16.97
C VAL A 384 -18.33 26.06 -18.31
N GLU A 385 -17.68 26.78 -19.22
CA GLU A 385 -17.26 26.32 -20.54
C GLU A 385 -16.11 25.30 -20.50
N GLN A 386 -15.29 25.33 -19.44
CA GLN A 386 -14.16 24.43 -19.21
C GLN A 386 -14.50 23.30 -18.24
N ARG A 387 -15.72 23.30 -17.67
CA ARG A 387 -16.17 22.23 -16.79
C ARG A 387 -16.44 20.96 -17.59
N GLU A 388 -16.30 19.83 -16.93
CA GLU A 388 -16.87 18.58 -17.41
C GLU A 388 -18.39 18.71 -17.54
N ASP A 389 -19.03 17.77 -18.26
CA ASP A 389 -20.49 17.77 -18.36
C ASP A 389 -21.14 17.69 -16.98
N GLY A 390 -22.07 18.58 -16.67
CA GLY A 390 -22.68 18.65 -15.35
C GLY A 390 -23.42 17.37 -14.94
N GLN A 391 -24.08 16.70 -15.89
CA GLN A 391 -24.81 15.46 -15.61
C GLN A 391 -23.84 14.29 -15.45
N LEU A 392 -22.91 14.09 -16.40
CA LEU A 392 -21.93 13.00 -16.31
C LEU A 392 -21.00 13.15 -15.10
N PHE A 393 -20.69 14.39 -14.69
CA PHE A 393 -19.91 14.65 -13.49
C PHE A 393 -20.68 14.25 -12.24
N HIS A 394 -21.95 14.65 -12.12
CA HIS A 394 -22.81 14.31 -11.00
C HIS A 394 -23.03 12.80 -10.89
N GLU A 395 -23.37 12.12 -12.00
CA GLU A 395 -23.53 10.67 -12.08
C GLU A 395 -22.25 9.94 -11.65
N ARG A 396 -21.07 10.40 -12.11
CA ARG A 396 -19.79 9.82 -11.71
C ARG A 396 -19.56 9.94 -10.21
N ILE A 397 -19.80 11.10 -9.61
CA ILE A 397 -19.62 11.30 -8.17
C ILE A 397 -20.63 10.45 -7.39
N ALA A 398 -21.89 10.40 -7.82
CA ALA A 398 -22.93 9.57 -7.21
C ALA A 398 -22.53 8.09 -7.21
N LEU A 399 -22.14 7.55 -8.37
CA LEU A 399 -21.67 6.17 -8.52
C LEU A 399 -20.43 5.88 -7.68
N THR A 400 -19.47 6.80 -7.64
CA THR A 400 -18.24 6.64 -6.85
C THR A 400 -18.55 6.55 -5.35
N LEU A 401 -19.58 7.27 -4.90
CA LEU A 401 -20.09 7.21 -3.54
C LEU A 401 -21.12 6.08 -3.32
N GLY A 402 -21.35 5.23 -4.33
CA GLY A 402 -22.31 4.11 -4.26
C GLY A 402 -23.78 4.55 -4.19
N ARG A 403 -24.11 5.72 -4.71
CA ARG A 403 -25.45 6.31 -4.73
C ARG A 403 -26.12 6.17 -6.10
N ASP A 404 -27.43 6.31 -6.08
CA ASP A 404 -28.30 6.24 -7.25
C ASP A 404 -28.16 7.53 -8.08
N GLU A 405 -27.99 7.39 -9.40
CA GLU A 405 -27.76 8.50 -10.33
C GLU A 405 -28.97 9.43 -10.45
N ASP A 406 -30.19 8.88 -10.31
CA ASP A 406 -31.44 9.61 -10.49
C ASP A 406 -31.86 10.44 -9.25
N LYS A 407 -31.10 10.38 -8.16
CA LYS A 407 -31.43 11.01 -6.87
C LYS A 407 -30.38 12.04 -6.46
N PRO A 408 -30.77 13.07 -5.67
CA PRO A 408 -29.76 13.91 -5.04
C PRO A 408 -28.85 13.06 -4.15
N ILE A 409 -27.54 13.26 -4.28
CA ILE A 409 -26.51 12.52 -3.56
C ILE A 409 -26.72 12.68 -2.06
N VAL A 410 -27.09 13.89 -1.63
CA VAL A 410 -27.50 14.19 -0.26
C VAL A 410 -29.02 14.41 -0.23
N ALA A 411 -29.73 13.56 0.50
CA ALA A 411 -31.17 13.72 0.70
C ALA A 411 -31.47 15.09 1.33
N SER A 412 -32.49 15.77 0.83
CA SER A 412 -32.87 17.13 1.24
C SER A 412 -33.42 17.27 2.67
N ASP A 413 -33.64 16.14 3.37
CA ASP A 413 -34.55 16.04 4.52
C ASP A 413 -33.91 15.59 5.84
N ASP A 414 -32.64 15.91 6.12
CA ASP A 414 -32.08 15.59 7.44
C ASP A 414 -31.32 16.74 8.11
N GLN A 415 -32.07 17.52 8.89
CA GLN A 415 -31.54 18.41 9.93
C GLN A 415 -31.27 17.67 11.27
N THR A 416 -31.48 16.35 11.40
CA THR A 416 -31.53 15.74 12.76
C THR A 416 -31.00 14.32 12.94
N SER A 417 -30.29 13.75 11.97
CA SER A 417 -29.39 12.63 12.24
C SER A 417 -28.02 12.95 11.68
N ALA A 418 -26.96 12.53 12.37
CA ALA A 418 -25.61 12.59 11.84
C ALA A 418 -25.54 11.70 10.59
N GLY A 419 -25.89 12.29 9.44
CA GLY A 419 -26.01 11.61 8.16
C GLY A 419 -24.64 11.21 7.66
N SER A 420 -24.25 10.00 8.02
CA SER A 420 -23.17 9.27 7.39
C SER A 420 -23.51 9.01 5.92
N LEU A 421 -22.56 9.21 5.00
CA LEU A 421 -22.68 8.71 3.62
C LEU A 421 -22.56 7.19 3.55
N LEU A 422 -22.25 6.54 4.68
CA LEU A 422 -22.16 5.10 4.88
C LEU A 422 -23.31 4.55 5.72
#